data_AF-A0A7X1HGN9-F1
#
_entry.id   AF-A0A7X1HGN9-F1
#
_cell.length_a   1.000
_cell.length_b   1.000
_cell.length_c   1.000
_cell.angle_alpha   90.00
_cell.angle_beta   90.00
_cell.angle_gamma   90.00
#
_symmetry.space_group_name_H-M   'P 1'
#
loop_
_entity.id
_entity.type
_entity.pdbx_description
1 polymer ?
#
loop_
_entity_poly.entity_id
_entity_poly.type
_entity_poly.pdbx_seq_one_letter_code
_entity_poly.pdbx_strand_id
1 'polypeptide(L)'
;MLSDEERQELDMLYGPARPAGGNGVQPHELTLHPRSWQKLDSASATALDAYLARAAALHLSNLFPEIFHLLWIVDEEGDLWFSVEEVVDQSGVTIGMLPKTVQARPLNLMKLGHPALIADPLKLGRIGGEVVFDPDDPDDSGRNFCLTNASGRYGLRSGQRREHLQSVAGKFEENGLSFWLDFQTPR
;
A
#
# COMPACT_ATOMS: atom_id res chain seq x y z
N MET A 1 12.81 12.34 -15.25
CA MET A 1 13.97 11.42 -15.12
C MET A 1 14.83 11.98 -14.02
N LEU A 2 14.90 11.25 -12.90
CA LEU A 2 15.77 11.54 -11.77
C LEU A 2 17.24 11.54 -12.21
N SER A 3 18.02 12.45 -11.63
CA SER A 3 19.48 12.37 -11.61
C SER A 3 19.97 11.15 -10.82
N ASP A 4 21.23 10.78 -11.01
CA ASP A 4 21.85 9.67 -10.27
C ASP A 4 21.89 9.94 -8.75
N GLU A 5 22.10 11.20 -8.36
CA GLU A 5 22.11 11.62 -6.95
C GLU A 5 20.71 11.47 -6.31
N GLU A 6 19.67 11.98 -6.97
CA GLU A 6 18.27 11.83 -6.51
C GLU A 6 17.88 10.35 -6.42
N ARG A 7 18.30 9.53 -7.40
CA ARG A 7 18.05 8.09 -7.39
C ARG A 7 18.73 7.42 -6.19
N GLN A 8 19.98 7.77 -5.91
CA GLN A 8 20.72 7.21 -4.78
C GLN A 8 20.10 7.63 -3.44
N GLU A 9 19.61 8.86 -3.32
CA GLU A 9 18.88 9.32 -2.14
C GLU A 9 17.59 8.50 -1.92
N LEU A 10 16.78 8.34 -2.96
CA LEU A 10 15.57 7.53 -2.87
C LEU A 10 15.87 6.05 -2.61
N ASP A 11 16.98 5.52 -3.12
CA ASP A 11 17.42 4.15 -2.82
C ASP A 11 17.79 3.97 -1.34
N MET A 12 18.38 5.00 -0.72
CA MET A 12 18.68 4.99 0.71
C MET A 12 17.40 5.07 1.56
N LEU A 13 16.44 5.90 1.14
CA LEU A 13 15.19 6.11 1.86
C LEU A 13 14.20 4.96 1.71
N TYR A 14 14.01 4.43 0.51
CA TYR A 14 12.90 3.52 0.20
C TYR A 14 13.35 2.18 -0.39
N GLY A 15 14.66 2.00 -0.56
CA GLY A 15 15.23 0.89 -1.31
C GLY A 15 15.22 1.13 -2.83
N PRO A 16 15.97 0.32 -3.59
CA PRO A 16 16.07 0.46 -5.02
C PRO A 16 14.74 0.15 -5.73
N ALA A 17 14.40 0.95 -6.74
CA ALA A 17 13.27 0.67 -7.61
C ALA A 17 13.52 -0.63 -8.40
N ARG A 18 12.64 -1.61 -8.26
CA ARG A 18 12.74 -2.91 -8.95
C ARG A 18 11.37 -3.41 -9.44
N PRO A 19 11.35 -4.26 -10.48
CA PRO A 19 10.14 -4.94 -10.93
C PRO A 19 9.52 -5.81 -9.82
N ALA A 20 8.21 -6.11 -9.94
CA ALA A 20 7.50 -6.98 -9.01
C ALA A 20 8.22 -8.32 -8.77
N GLY A 21 8.44 -8.66 -7.50
CA GLY A 21 8.91 -9.99 -7.08
C GLY A 21 7.76 -10.99 -6.92
N GLY A 22 8.03 -12.17 -6.35
CA GLY A 22 7.02 -13.18 -6.07
C GLY A 22 6.31 -13.65 -7.35
N ASN A 23 4.97 -13.57 -7.38
CA ASN A 23 4.16 -13.95 -8.54
C ASN A 23 4.16 -12.92 -9.69
N GLY A 24 5.04 -11.92 -9.63
CA GLY A 24 5.22 -10.91 -10.67
C GLY A 24 4.02 -9.98 -10.86
N VAL A 25 3.98 -9.33 -12.02
CA VAL A 25 2.87 -8.49 -12.48
C VAL A 25 1.89 -9.35 -13.27
N GLN A 26 0.60 -9.30 -12.93
CA GLN A 26 -0.42 -10.00 -13.71
C GLN A 26 -0.80 -9.19 -14.95
N PRO A 27 -1.20 -9.82 -16.07
CA PRO A 27 -1.47 -9.11 -17.33
C PRO A 27 -2.47 -7.97 -17.19
N HIS A 28 -3.52 -8.13 -16.39
CA HIS A 28 -4.52 -7.09 -16.16
C HIS A 28 -4.02 -5.94 -15.27
N GLU A 29 -2.99 -6.14 -14.45
CA GLU A 29 -2.39 -5.08 -13.62
C GLU A 29 -1.47 -4.16 -14.46
N LEU A 30 -1.19 -4.49 -15.72
CA LEU A 30 -0.45 -3.63 -16.65
C LEU A 30 -1.28 -2.44 -17.10
N THR A 31 -2.59 -2.64 -17.30
CA THR A 31 -3.48 -1.66 -17.94
C THR A 31 -4.60 -1.16 -17.03
N LEU A 32 -4.93 -1.90 -15.97
CA LEU A 32 -6.00 -1.53 -15.05
C LEU A 32 -5.44 -0.94 -13.75
N HIS A 33 -6.16 0.04 -13.24
CA HIS A 33 -5.92 0.68 -11.95
C HIS A 33 -7.17 0.57 -11.08
N PRO A 34 -7.03 0.43 -9.75
CA PRO A 34 -8.16 0.53 -8.84
C PRO A 34 -8.87 1.87 -8.97
N ARG A 35 -10.18 1.91 -8.74
CA ARG A 35 -10.95 3.18 -8.72
C ARG A 35 -10.59 4.06 -7.53
N SER A 36 -10.14 3.46 -6.43
CA SER A 36 -9.69 4.17 -5.23
C SER A 36 -8.22 4.59 -5.26
N TRP A 37 -7.51 4.34 -6.37
CA TRP A 37 -6.11 4.68 -6.54
C TRP A 37 -5.85 6.19 -6.45
N GLN A 38 -5.04 6.58 -5.48
CA GLN A 38 -4.73 7.98 -5.19
C GLN A 38 -3.24 8.14 -4.83
N LYS A 39 -2.66 9.27 -5.24
CA LYS A 39 -1.36 9.72 -4.74
C LYS A 39 -1.56 10.28 -3.33
N LEU A 40 -0.64 10.01 -2.41
CA LEU A 40 -0.58 10.69 -1.14
C LEU A 40 -0.03 12.12 -1.35
N ASP A 41 -0.91 13.08 -1.14
CA ASP A 41 -0.63 14.51 -1.11
C ASP A 41 -1.42 15.15 0.04
N SER A 42 -1.26 16.45 0.26
CA SER A 42 -1.95 17.15 1.35
C SER A 42 -3.48 16.97 1.36
N ALA A 43 -4.12 16.89 0.19
CA ALA A 43 -5.57 16.78 0.08
C ALA A 43 -6.04 15.35 0.34
N SER A 44 -5.40 14.36 -0.30
CA SER A 44 -5.74 12.96 -0.11
C SER A 44 -5.37 12.45 1.27
N ALA A 45 -4.31 12.98 1.88
CA ALA A 45 -3.93 12.68 3.26
C ALA A 45 -4.93 13.23 4.27
N THR A 46 -5.41 14.46 4.09
CA THR A 46 -6.47 15.03 4.94
C THR A 46 -7.74 14.17 4.85
N ALA A 47 -8.10 13.71 3.65
CA ALA A 47 -9.24 12.83 3.45
C ALA A 47 -9.04 11.45 4.08
N LEU A 48 -7.82 10.89 3.98
CA LEU A 48 -7.45 9.62 4.59
C LEU A 48 -7.46 9.71 6.12
N ASP A 49 -6.91 10.76 6.71
CA ASP A 49 -6.94 11.00 8.16
C ASP A 49 -8.37 11.06 8.68
N ALA A 50 -9.22 11.86 8.03
CA ALA A 50 -10.65 11.94 8.37
C ALA A 50 -11.37 10.59 8.25
N TYR A 51 -10.95 9.73 7.32
CA TYR A 51 -11.47 8.38 7.18
C TYR A 51 -11.00 7.46 8.32
N LEU A 52 -9.71 7.43 8.63
CA LEU A 52 -9.13 6.59 9.67
C LEU A 52 -9.63 6.98 11.07
N ALA A 53 -9.75 8.29 11.35
CA ALA A 53 -10.31 8.80 12.60
C ALA A 53 -11.78 8.39 12.80
N ARG A 54 -12.57 8.33 11.71
CA ARG A 54 -13.97 7.88 11.77
C ARG A 54 -14.11 6.39 11.95
N ALA A 55 -13.22 5.59 11.35
CA ALA A 55 -13.19 4.16 11.57
C ALA A 55 -13.12 3.88 13.08
N ALA A 56 -12.13 4.45 13.76
CA ALA A 56 -11.88 4.29 15.18
C ALA A 56 -13.05 4.66 16.13
N ALA A 57 -13.99 5.50 15.69
CA ALA A 57 -15.05 6.02 16.56
C ALA A 57 -16.34 5.17 16.59
N LEU A 58 -16.56 4.30 15.60
CA LEU A 58 -17.81 3.55 15.45
C LEU A 58 -17.53 2.09 15.10
N HIS A 59 -18.09 1.14 15.85
CA HIS A 59 -17.90 -0.30 15.57
C HIS A 59 -18.31 -0.71 14.14
N LEU A 60 -19.38 -0.11 13.60
CA LEU A 60 -19.78 -0.37 12.20
C LEU A 60 -18.72 0.11 11.21
N SER A 61 -18.04 1.22 11.52
CA SER A 61 -16.98 1.79 10.68
C SER A 61 -15.68 1.00 10.77
N ASN A 62 -15.41 0.32 11.89
CA ASN A 62 -14.28 -0.61 12.03
C ASN A 62 -14.37 -1.85 11.12
N LEU A 63 -15.59 -2.29 10.74
CA LEU A 63 -15.75 -3.43 9.85
C LEU A 63 -14.99 -3.27 8.54
N PHE A 64 -14.91 -2.04 8.02
CA PHE A 64 -14.26 -1.83 6.73
C PHE A 64 -12.75 -2.12 6.80
N PRO A 65 -11.95 -1.45 7.64
CA PRO A 65 -10.51 -1.73 7.68
C PRO A 65 -10.18 -3.07 8.34
N GLU A 66 -11.11 -3.70 9.07
CA GLU A 66 -11.01 -5.11 9.47
C GLU A 66 -11.10 -6.05 8.25
N ILE A 67 -12.05 -5.82 7.35
CA ILE A 67 -12.40 -6.73 6.25
C ILE A 67 -11.56 -6.49 4.98
N PHE A 68 -11.07 -5.29 4.72
CA PHE A 68 -10.38 -4.95 3.47
C PHE A 68 -8.93 -4.50 3.69
N HIS A 69 -8.07 -4.76 2.71
CA HIS A 69 -6.69 -4.25 2.72
C HIS A 69 -6.64 -2.82 2.16
N LEU A 70 -5.98 -1.91 2.88
CA LEU A 70 -5.53 -0.63 2.34
C LEU A 70 -4.07 -0.78 1.90
N LEU A 71 -3.87 -0.94 0.60
CA LEU A 71 -2.55 -1.10 -0.02
C LEU A 71 -1.85 0.25 -0.14
N TRP A 72 -0.54 0.27 0.02
CA TRP A 72 0.32 1.40 -0.35
C TRP A 72 1.58 0.95 -1.08
N ILE A 73 2.15 1.83 -1.90
CA ILE A 73 3.42 1.60 -2.60
C ILE A 73 4.16 2.92 -2.83
N VAL A 74 5.49 2.88 -2.74
CA VAL A 74 6.38 3.92 -3.25
C VAL A 74 6.87 3.51 -4.64
N ASP A 75 6.60 4.32 -5.65
CA ASP A 75 7.02 4.07 -7.04
C ASP A 75 8.49 4.46 -7.29
N GLU A 76 8.96 4.33 -8.53
CA GLU A 76 10.32 4.69 -8.93
C GLU A 76 10.68 6.15 -8.65
N GLU A 77 9.74 7.07 -8.83
CA GLU A 77 9.95 8.51 -8.64
C GLU A 77 9.87 8.92 -7.15
N GLY A 78 9.61 7.95 -6.26
CA GLY A 78 9.49 8.20 -4.83
C GLY A 78 8.09 8.66 -4.43
N ASP A 79 7.12 8.66 -5.34
CA ASP A 79 5.73 8.99 -5.05
C ASP A 79 5.03 7.86 -4.31
N LEU A 80 4.19 8.22 -3.33
CA LEU A 80 3.46 7.25 -2.54
C LEU A 80 2.03 7.18 -3.06
N TRP A 81 1.61 5.99 -3.43
CA TRP A 81 0.27 5.71 -3.93
C TRP A 81 -0.43 4.74 -2.98
N PHE A 82 -1.74 4.89 -2.83
CA PHE A 82 -2.55 4.02 -2.02
C PHE A 82 -3.89 3.70 -2.68
N SER A 83 -4.50 2.60 -2.25
CA SER A 83 -5.78 2.11 -2.76
C SER A 83 -6.32 1.03 -1.83
N VAL A 84 -7.64 0.83 -1.78
CA VAL A 84 -8.16 -0.45 -1.28
C VAL A 84 -7.87 -1.55 -2.31
N GLU A 85 -7.66 -2.78 -1.86
CA GLU A 85 -7.47 -3.90 -2.80
C GLU A 85 -8.81 -4.20 -3.50
N GLU A 86 -8.89 -3.97 -4.81
CA GLU A 86 -10.12 -4.09 -5.59
C GLU A 86 -10.14 -5.35 -6.47
N VAL A 87 -11.35 -5.74 -6.88
CA VAL A 87 -11.58 -6.76 -7.90
C VAL A 87 -12.36 -6.19 -9.08
N VAL A 88 -11.97 -6.62 -10.28
CA VAL A 88 -12.60 -6.28 -11.55
C VAL A 88 -13.11 -7.53 -12.25
N ASP A 89 -14.09 -7.36 -13.13
CA ASP A 89 -14.48 -8.42 -14.07
C ASP A 89 -13.55 -8.49 -15.30
N GLN A 90 -13.84 -9.39 -16.23
CA GLN A 90 -13.07 -9.57 -17.46
C GLN A 90 -13.08 -8.34 -18.39
N SER A 91 -14.06 -7.44 -18.24
CA SER A 91 -14.14 -6.19 -18.99
C SER A 91 -13.35 -5.05 -18.33
N GLY A 92 -12.82 -5.28 -17.12
CA GLY A 92 -12.09 -4.29 -16.33
C GLY A 92 -12.98 -3.41 -15.46
N VAL A 93 -14.28 -3.72 -15.35
CA VAL A 93 -15.20 -2.98 -14.48
C VAL A 93 -15.00 -3.40 -13.02
N THR A 94 -14.80 -2.44 -12.12
CA THR A 94 -14.73 -2.70 -10.67
C THR A 94 -16.05 -3.28 -10.17
N ILE A 95 -15.97 -4.49 -9.62
CA ILE A 95 -17.11 -5.20 -9.02
C ILE A 95 -17.17 -4.96 -7.50
N GLY A 96 -16.01 -4.77 -6.86
CA GLY A 96 -15.96 -4.48 -5.44
C GLY A 96 -14.54 -4.48 -4.88
N MET A 97 -14.47 -4.50 -3.55
CA MET A 97 -13.23 -4.60 -2.79
C MET A 97 -13.00 -6.06 -2.42
N LEU A 98 -11.74 -6.50 -2.41
CA LEU A 98 -11.38 -7.86 -2.05
C LEU A 98 -11.27 -8.00 -0.52
N PRO A 99 -12.09 -8.85 0.12
CA PRO A 99 -11.94 -9.12 1.53
C PRO A 99 -10.60 -9.82 1.83
N LYS A 100 -10.00 -9.56 3.00
CA LYS A 100 -8.77 -10.24 3.47
C LYS A 100 -8.94 -11.78 3.49
N THR A 101 -10.16 -12.26 3.70
CA THR A 101 -10.51 -13.68 3.69
C THR A 101 -10.63 -14.21 2.26
N VAL A 102 -9.54 -14.83 1.78
CA VAL A 102 -9.32 -15.33 0.41
C VAL A 102 -10.43 -16.23 -0.16
N GLN A 103 -11.19 -16.92 0.69
CA GLN A 103 -12.26 -17.83 0.27
C GLN A 103 -13.49 -17.13 -0.35
N ALA A 104 -13.57 -15.79 -0.28
CA ALA A 104 -14.70 -15.02 -0.78
C ALA A 104 -14.58 -14.57 -2.25
N ARG A 105 -13.48 -14.85 -2.97
CA ARG A 105 -13.31 -14.38 -4.36
C ARG A 105 -13.93 -15.35 -5.37
N PRO A 106 -14.93 -14.91 -6.17
CA PRO A 106 -15.39 -15.67 -7.33
C PRO A 106 -14.25 -15.85 -8.35
N LEU A 107 -14.13 -17.06 -8.92
CA LEU A 107 -13.02 -17.45 -9.81
C LEU A 107 -12.88 -16.55 -11.06
N ASN A 108 -13.95 -15.87 -11.47
CA ASN A 108 -14.00 -15.03 -12.67
C ASN A 108 -13.59 -13.57 -12.43
N LEU A 109 -13.36 -13.15 -11.18
CA LEU A 109 -12.91 -11.80 -10.89
C LEU A 109 -11.38 -11.75 -10.87
N MET A 110 -10.81 -10.64 -11.33
CA MET A 110 -9.36 -10.37 -11.33
C MET A 110 -9.03 -9.39 -10.19
N LYS A 111 -8.03 -9.72 -9.38
CA LYS A 111 -7.56 -8.88 -8.26
C LYS A 111 -6.59 -7.82 -8.75
N LEU A 112 -6.77 -6.57 -8.32
CA LEU A 112 -5.84 -5.47 -8.54
C LEU A 112 -4.99 -5.25 -7.29
N GLY A 113 -3.74 -5.69 -7.34
CA GLY A 113 -2.82 -5.55 -6.23
C GLY A 113 -1.78 -4.43 -6.42
N HIS A 114 -0.71 -4.43 -5.62
CA HIS A 114 0.34 -3.40 -5.65
C HIS A 114 0.86 -2.96 -7.03
N PRO A 115 1.13 -3.86 -8.01
CA PRO A 115 1.53 -3.42 -9.35
C PRO A 115 0.50 -2.49 -10.02
N ALA A 116 -0.79 -2.70 -9.77
CA ALA A 116 -1.86 -1.86 -10.30
C ALA A 116 -1.88 -0.45 -9.68
N LEU A 117 -1.06 -0.16 -8.67
CA LEU A 117 -0.89 1.19 -8.11
C LEU A 117 0.25 1.96 -8.79
N ILE A 118 1.04 1.32 -9.67
CA ILE A 118 2.12 1.98 -10.41
C ILE A 118 1.67 2.23 -11.85
N ALA A 119 1.68 3.49 -12.28
CA ALA A 119 1.30 3.87 -13.64
C ALA A 119 2.34 3.43 -14.69
N ASP A 120 3.61 3.41 -14.30
CA ASP A 120 4.72 3.05 -15.17
C ASP A 120 4.57 1.62 -15.75
N PRO A 121 4.76 1.41 -17.07
CA PRO A 121 4.63 0.10 -17.71
C PRO A 121 5.63 -0.96 -17.23
N LEU A 122 6.81 -0.56 -16.76
CA LEU A 122 7.81 -1.48 -16.19
C LEU A 122 7.47 -1.87 -14.74
N LYS A 123 6.49 -1.18 -14.13
CA LYS A 123 5.96 -1.44 -12.78
C LYS A 123 7.07 -1.44 -11.74
N LEU A 124 8.02 -0.52 -11.92
CA LEU A 124 9.13 -0.32 -10.99
C LEU A 124 8.61 0.33 -9.71
N GLY A 125 8.84 -0.34 -8.60
CA GLY A 125 8.47 0.15 -7.27
C GLY A 125 9.59 -0.12 -6.29
N ARG A 126 9.70 0.75 -5.30
CA ARG A 126 10.75 0.75 -4.28
C ARG A 126 10.37 -0.18 -3.14
N ILE A 127 9.32 0.17 -2.41
CA ILE A 127 8.78 -0.58 -1.28
C ILE A 127 7.25 -0.49 -1.30
N GLY A 128 6.56 -1.55 -0.88
CA GLY A 128 5.10 -1.55 -0.78
C GLY A 128 4.62 -2.38 0.39
N GLY A 129 3.38 -2.15 0.78
CA GLY A 129 2.84 -2.72 1.99
C GLY A 129 1.37 -2.40 2.22
N GLU A 130 0.95 -2.45 3.47
CA GLU A 130 -0.44 -2.24 3.87
C GLU A 130 -0.53 -1.28 5.06
N VAL A 131 -1.62 -0.54 5.13
CA VAL A 131 -2.11 0.08 6.38
C VAL A 131 -3.12 -0.90 6.96
N VAL A 132 -2.87 -1.41 8.16
CA VAL A 132 -3.69 -2.44 8.79
C VAL A 132 -4.33 -1.85 10.03
N PHE A 133 -5.63 -2.08 10.19
CA PHE A 133 -6.30 -1.78 11.45
C PHE A 133 -5.85 -2.79 12.50
N ASP A 134 -5.26 -2.26 13.57
CA ASP A 134 -4.79 -3.00 14.71
C ASP A 134 -5.15 -2.21 15.98
N PRO A 135 -6.31 -2.51 16.59
CA PRO A 135 -6.75 -1.85 17.81
C PRO A 135 -6.02 -2.36 19.05
N ASP A 136 -5.26 -3.45 18.95
CA ASP A 136 -4.50 -4.05 20.06
C ASP A 136 -3.07 -3.46 20.14
N ASP A 137 -2.90 -2.22 19.66
CA ASP A 137 -1.66 -1.45 19.56
C ASP A 137 -0.59 -1.88 20.58
N PRO A 138 0.47 -2.58 20.17
CA PRO A 138 1.41 -3.20 21.09
C PRO A 138 2.22 -2.18 21.89
N ASP A 139 2.27 -0.93 21.43
CA ASP A 139 3.03 0.15 22.05
C ASP A 139 2.17 1.07 22.94
N ASP A 140 0.87 0.77 23.12
CA ASP A 140 -0.10 1.59 23.87
C ASP A 140 -0.09 3.06 23.43
N SER A 141 0.20 3.30 22.15
CA SER A 141 0.30 4.65 21.57
C SER A 141 -1.07 5.27 21.28
N GLY A 142 -2.15 4.50 21.46
CA GLY A 142 -3.52 4.86 21.12
C GLY A 142 -3.78 4.87 19.62
N ARG A 143 -2.89 4.27 18.81
CA ARG A 143 -3.02 4.21 17.34
C ARG A 143 -3.68 2.92 16.93
N ASN A 144 -4.88 3.02 16.33
CA ASN A 144 -5.62 1.85 15.85
C ASN A 144 -5.13 1.32 14.49
N PHE A 145 -4.02 1.83 13.96
CA PHE A 145 -3.52 1.48 12.64
C PHE A 145 -2.01 1.35 12.64
N CYS A 146 -1.53 0.34 11.91
CA CYS A 146 -0.12 0.07 11.72
C CYS A 146 0.26 0.09 10.23
N LEU A 147 1.53 0.39 9.98
CA LEU A 147 2.12 0.36 8.66
C LEU A 147 3.00 -0.88 8.54
N THR A 148 2.74 -1.72 7.54
CA THR A 148 3.51 -2.95 7.29
C THR A 148 4.22 -2.88 5.95
N ASN A 149 5.35 -3.59 5.78
CA ASN A 149 5.95 -3.87 4.46
C ASN A 149 5.50 -5.24 3.91
N ALA A 150 4.30 -5.70 4.23
CA ALA A 150 3.84 -7.06 3.96
C ALA A 150 3.55 -7.37 2.48
N SER A 151 3.85 -6.46 1.54
CA SER A 151 3.68 -6.76 0.12
C SER A 151 4.65 -7.85 -0.33
N GLY A 152 4.13 -9.02 -0.68
CA GLY A 152 4.94 -10.09 -1.27
C GLY A 152 5.59 -9.74 -2.62
N ARG A 153 5.14 -8.66 -3.28
CA ARG A 153 5.69 -8.20 -4.56
C ARG A 153 6.71 -7.07 -4.41
N TYR A 154 6.55 -6.18 -3.42
CA TYR A 154 7.39 -4.97 -3.26
C TYR A 154 8.03 -4.79 -1.88
N GLY A 155 7.52 -5.41 -0.82
CA GLY A 155 7.96 -5.16 0.56
C GLY A 155 8.82 -6.25 1.18
N LEU A 156 8.69 -7.51 0.74
CA LEU A 156 9.44 -8.65 1.29
C LEU A 156 10.69 -9.04 0.47
N ARG A 157 11.23 -8.11 -0.32
CA ARG A 157 12.38 -8.36 -1.19
C ARG A 157 13.70 -8.30 -0.43
N SER A 158 14.68 -9.11 -0.84
CA SER A 158 16.06 -9.00 -0.37
C SER A 158 16.61 -7.58 -0.52
N GLY A 159 17.16 -7.05 0.58
CA GLY A 159 17.67 -5.69 0.70
C GLY A 159 16.68 -4.69 1.29
N GLN A 160 15.41 -5.05 1.51
CA GLN A 160 14.49 -4.22 2.29
C GLN A 160 14.88 -4.19 3.76
N ARG A 161 14.82 -3.01 4.37
CA ARG A 161 15.24 -2.79 5.77
C ARG A 161 14.16 -2.03 6.53
N ARG A 162 14.22 -2.10 7.85
CA ARG A 162 13.27 -1.39 8.74
C ARG A 162 13.33 0.12 8.50
N GLU A 163 14.51 0.67 8.22
CA GLU A 163 14.74 2.08 7.94
C GLU A 163 13.97 2.55 6.70
N HIS A 164 13.73 1.65 5.73
CA HIS A 164 12.93 2.00 4.57
C HIS A 164 11.46 2.18 4.94
N LEU A 165 10.92 1.28 5.76
CA LEU A 165 9.55 1.40 6.27
C LEU A 165 9.39 2.64 7.18
N GLN A 166 10.40 2.96 7.99
CA GLN A 166 10.44 4.19 8.78
C GLN A 166 10.39 5.44 7.90
N SER A 167 11.12 5.44 6.77
CA SER A 167 11.09 6.56 5.83
C SER A 167 9.71 6.72 5.18
N VAL A 168 9.03 5.61 4.86
CA VAL A 168 7.64 5.65 4.37
C VAL A 168 6.70 6.23 5.44
N ALA A 169 6.86 5.83 6.71
CA ALA A 169 6.09 6.40 7.79
C ALA A 169 6.35 7.91 7.96
N GLY A 170 7.60 8.36 7.84
CA GLY A 170 7.93 9.79 7.81
C GLY A 170 7.14 10.55 6.74
N LYS A 171 6.98 9.96 5.55
CA LYS A 171 6.17 10.55 4.47
C LYS A 171 4.68 10.66 4.80
N PHE A 172 4.13 9.69 5.54
CA PHE A 172 2.77 9.80 6.08
C PHE A 172 2.69 10.87 7.18
N GLU A 173 3.68 10.94 8.07
CA GLU A 173 3.71 11.90 9.18
C GLU A 173 3.83 13.35 8.71
N GLU A 174 4.60 13.61 7.65
CA GLU A 174 4.64 14.91 6.94
C GLU A 174 3.25 15.36 6.47
N ASN A 175 2.33 14.41 6.29
CA ASN A 175 0.96 14.65 5.88
C ASN A 175 -0.06 14.44 7.02
N GLY A 176 0.40 14.43 8.29
CA GLY A 176 -0.46 14.36 9.48
C GLY A 176 -0.95 12.97 9.86
N LEU A 177 -0.46 11.91 9.21
CA LEU A 177 -0.85 10.52 9.46
C LEU A 177 0.27 9.81 10.21
N SER A 178 -0.03 9.23 11.38
CA SER A 178 0.98 8.51 12.16
C SER A 178 0.55 7.07 12.44
N PHE A 179 1.49 6.16 12.27
CA PHE A 179 1.31 4.72 12.37
C PHE A 179 2.43 4.13 13.22
N TRP A 180 2.15 3.11 14.02
CA TRP A 180 3.22 2.25 14.50
C TRP A 180 3.65 1.27 13.39
N LEU A 181 4.82 0.65 13.53
CA LEU A 181 5.45 -0.12 12.45
C LEU A 181 5.45 -1.62 12.72
N ASP A 182 4.82 -2.38 11.83
CA ASP A 182 4.94 -3.85 11.78
C ASP A 182 5.89 -4.26 10.65
N PHE A 183 7.19 -4.26 10.94
CA PHE A 183 8.19 -4.64 9.96
C PHE A 183 8.30 -6.16 9.82
N GLN A 184 7.94 -6.66 8.64
CA GLN A 184 8.03 -8.05 8.24
C GLN A 184 9.39 -8.34 7.58
N THR A 185 10.11 -9.32 8.11
CA THR A 185 11.44 -9.69 7.60
C THR A 185 11.35 -10.19 6.14
N PRO A 186 12.13 -9.60 5.21
CA PRO A 186 12.20 -10.07 3.82
C PRO A 186 12.64 -11.53 3.69
N ARG A 187 12.22 -12.18 2.61
CA ARG A 187 12.49 -13.60 2.33
C ARG A 187 13.32 -13.80 1.08
#